data_AF-A0A415G644-F1
#
_entry.id   AF-A0A415G644-F1
#
_cell.length_a   1.000
_cell.length_b   1.000
_cell.length_c   1.000
_cell.angle_alpha   90.00
_cell.angle_beta   90.00
_cell.angle_gamma   90.00
#
_symmetry.space_group_name_H-M   'P 1'
#
loop_
_entity.id
_entity.type
_entity.pdbx_description
1 polymer ?
#
loop_
_entity_poly.entity_id
_entity_poly.type
_entity_poly.pdbx_seq_one_letter_code
_entity_poly.pdbx_strand_id
1 'polypeptide(L)'
;MEECKLTKRPCRAAIKESVDKCKNPIILRKMYQIVELLRKMVDDVEYKELSEADYQRASTICDILRLEDNEVRGVKYWVSGCIIPRREQKGKKKRGRRVK
;
A
#
# COMPACT_ATOMS: atom_id res chain seq x y z
N MET A 1 3.72 -8.11 -15.61
CA MET A 1 2.69 -8.96 -14.97
C MET A 1 1.77 -9.50 -16.06
N GLU A 2 1.41 -10.78 -16.03
CA GLU A 2 0.34 -11.29 -16.91
C GLU A 2 -0.99 -10.60 -16.56
N GLU A 3 -1.72 -10.12 -17.57
CA GLU A 3 -3.03 -9.54 -17.35
C GLU A 3 -3.99 -10.57 -16.75
N CYS A 4 -4.65 -10.21 -15.67
CA CYS A 4 -5.65 -11.05 -15.03
C CYS A 4 -6.84 -11.23 -16.00
N LYS A 5 -6.95 -12.42 -16.61
CA LYS A 5 -8.03 -12.78 -17.55
C LYS A 5 -9.36 -13.14 -16.87
N LEU A 6 -9.43 -13.02 -15.55
CA LEU A 6 -10.60 -13.41 -14.78
C LEU A 6 -11.72 -12.37 -14.92
N THR A 7 -12.94 -12.85 -15.20
CA THR A 7 -14.14 -12.00 -15.16
C THR A 7 -14.52 -11.67 -13.70
N LYS A 8 -15.48 -10.75 -13.48
CA LYS A 8 -15.85 -10.25 -12.15
C LYS A 8 -16.14 -11.37 -11.12
N ARG A 9 -16.80 -12.47 -11.51
CA ARG A 9 -17.17 -13.58 -10.61
C ARG A 9 -15.97 -14.46 -10.21
N PRO A 10 -15.17 -14.99 -11.15
CA PRO A 10 -13.92 -15.70 -10.84
C PRO A 10 -12.93 -14.88 -10.00
N CYS A 11 -12.80 -13.57 -10.26
CA CYS A 11 -11.98 -12.68 -9.43
C CYS A 11 -12.40 -12.71 -7.95
N ARG A 12 -13.70 -12.59 -7.67
CA ARG A 12 -14.22 -12.61 -6.29
C ARG A 12 -13.93 -13.93 -5.58
N ALA A 13 -14.03 -15.04 -6.30
CA ALA A 13 -13.73 -16.36 -5.74
C ALA A 13 -12.24 -16.50 -5.40
N ALA A 14 -11.34 -16.11 -6.33
CA ALA A 14 -9.90 -16.15 -6.11
C ALA A 14 -9.46 -15.24 -4.95
N ILE A 15 -10.01 -14.03 -4.87
CA ILE A 15 -9.75 -13.11 -3.76
C ILE A 15 -10.17 -13.73 -2.43
N LYS A 16 -11.38 -14.31 -2.36
CA LYS A 16 -11.87 -14.96 -1.14
C LYS A 16 -10.93 -16.08 -0.68
N GLU A 17 -10.52 -16.94 -1.61
CA GLU A 17 -9.59 -18.03 -1.32
C GLU A 17 -8.23 -17.51 -0.79
N SER A 18 -7.67 -16.48 -1.41
CA SER A 18 -6.41 -15.87 -0.94
C SER A 18 -6.55 -15.24 0.45
N VAL A 19 -7.68 -14.59 0.73
CA VAL A 19 -7.97 -13.98 2.04
C VAL A 19 -8.12 -15.05 3.12
N ASP A 20 -8.89 -16.11 2.84
CA ASP A 20 -9.11 -17.22 3.79
C ASP A 20 -7.80 -17.94 4.15
N LYS A 21 -6.82 -17.98 3.23
CA LYS A 21 -5.49 -18.53 3.46
C LYS A 21 -4.55 -17.58 4.24
N CYS A 22 -4.84 -16.28 4.32
CA CYS A 22 -3.99 -15.30 4.98
C CYS A 22 -4.17 -15.36 6.50
N LYS A 23 -3.19 -15.92 7.22
CA LYS A 23 -3.25 -16.03 8.70
C LYS A 23 -2.79 -14.78 9.45
N ASN A 24 -2.30 -13.75 8.77
CA ASN A 24 -1.75 -12.56 9.42
C ASN A 24 -2.80 -11.45 9.54
N PRO A 25 -3.32 -11.16 10.74
CA PRO A 25 -4.40 -10.19 10.93
C PRO A 25 -4.00 -8.75 10.59
N ILE A 26 -2.72 -8.40 10.74
CA ILE A 26 -2.21 -7.06 10.39
C ILE A 26 -2.26 -6.86 8.88
N ILE A 27 -1.83 -7.88 8.12
CA ILE A 27 -1.85 -7.87 6.66
C ILE A 27 -3.29 -7.82 6.17
N LEU A 28 -4.18 -8.65 6.73
CA LEU A 28 -5.60 -8.65 6.39
C LEU A 28 -6.26 -7.28 6.57
N ARG A 29 -6.00 -6.61 7.71
CA ARG A 29 -6.51 -5.26 7.96
C ARG A 29 -6.00 -4.26 6.93
N LYS A 30 -4.72 -4.35 6.53
CA LYS A 30 -4.14 -3.48 5.51
C LYS A 30 -4.73 -3.75 4.13
N MET A 31 -4.94 -5.01 3.76
CA MET A 31 -5.61 -5.38 2.52
C MET A 31 -7.03 -4.82 2.49
N TYR A 32 -7.80 -4.96 3.58
CA TYR A 32 -9.14 -4.39 3.67
C TYR A 32 -9.14 -2.87 3.48
N GLN A 33 -8.23 -2.15 4.15
CA GLN A 33 -8.10 -0.69 3.99
C GLN A 33 -7.81 -0.29 2.54
N ILE A 34 -6.92 -1.02 1.85
CA ILE A 34 -6.59 -0.75 0.45
C ILE A 34 -7.80 -1.02 -0.45
N VAL A 35 -8.47 -2.16 -0.28
CA VAL A 35 -9.64 -2.53 -1.09
C VAL A 35 -10.79 -1.54 -0.89
N GLU A 36 -11.06 -1.13 0.35
CA GLU A 36 -12.11 -0.15 0.64
C GLU A 36 -11.80 1.20 -0.03
N LEU A 37 -10.55 1.63 0.03
CA LEU A 37 -10.10 2.87 -0.60
C LEU A 37 -10.24 2.82 -2.13
N LEU A 38 -9.82 1.73 -2.77
CA LEU A 38 -9.96 1.55 -4.21
C LEU A 38 -11.42 1.43 -4.64
N ARG A 39 -12.29 0.82 -3.81
CA ARG A 39 -13.73 0.75 -4.06
C ARG A 39 -14.35 2.14 -4.07
N LYS A 40 -14.01 3.00 -3.09
CA LYS A 40 -14.49 4.39 -3.03
C LYS A 40 -14.05 5.22 -4.22
N MET A 41 -12.88 4.93 -4.79
CA MET A 41 -12.42 5.64 -6.00
C MET A 41 -13.24 5.37 -7.25
N VAL A 42 -13.92 4.22 -7.32
CA VAL A 42 -14.74 3.83 -8.49
C VAL A 42 -16.24 4.01 -8.25
N ASP A 43 -16.61 4.60 -7.12
CA ASP A 43 -17.98 4.98 -6.77
C ASP A 43 -18.15 6.49 -6.95
N ASP A 44 -19.07 6.91 -7.82
CA ASP A 44 -19.22 8.32 -8.24
C ASP A 44 -19.62 9.26 -7.09
N VAL A 45 -20.20 8.72 -6.02
CA VAL A 45 -20.64 9.49 -4.84
C VAL A 45 -19.51 9.55 -3.83
N GLU A 46 -18.98 8.39 -3.41
CA GLU A 46 -17.93 8.34 -2.40
C GLU A 46 -16.60 8.90 -2.89
N TYR A 47 -16.36 8.89 -4.21
CA TYR A 47 -15.18 9.52 -4.79
C TYR A 47 -15.10 11.01 -4.48
N LYS A 48 -16.24 11.72 -4.52
CA LYS A 48 -16.30 13.17 -4.23
C LYS A 48 -16.09 13.49 -2.76
N GLU A 49 -16.26 12.50 -1.89
CA GLU A 49 -16.10 12.62 -0.43
C GLU A 49 -14.70 12.18 0.05
N LEU A 50 -13.84 11.69 -0.86
CA LEU A 50 -12.47 11.31 -0.51
C LEU A 50 -11.66 12.52 -0.07
N SER A 51 -10.93 12.37 1.02
CA SER A 51 -9.90 13.33 1.38
C SER A 51 -8.78 13.33 0.33
N GLU A 52 -8.15 14.48 0.11
CA GLU A 52 -6.98 14.59 -0.78
C GLU A 52 -5.89 13.58 -0.43
N ALA A 53 -5.66 13.35 0.86
CA ALA A 53 -4.67 12.38 1.34
C ALA A 53 -5.03 10.94 0.96
N ASP A 54 -6.31 10.59 0.99
CA ASP A 54 -6.79 9.26 0.62
C ASP A 54 -6.83 9.07 -0.89
N TYR A 55 -7.23 10.10 -1.64
CA TYR A 55 -7.10 10.13 -3.10
C TYR A 55 -5.65 9.88 -3.53
N GLN A 56 -4.70 10.62 -2.96
CA GLN A 56 -3.29 10.47 -3.32
C GLN A 56 -2.73 9.09 -2.96
N ARG A 57 -3.15 8.52 -1.83
CA ARG A 57 -2.79 7.13 -1.46
C ARG A 57 -3.33 6.14 -2.47
N ALA A 58 -4.59 6.27 -2.86
CA ALA A 58 -5.26 5.38 -3.79
C ALA A 58 -4.61 5.44 -5.18
N SER A 59 -4.37 6.66 -5.67
CA SER A 59 -3.66 6.92 -6.92
C SER A 59 -2.27 6.29 -6.93
N THR A 60 -1.48 6.52 -5.87
CA THR A 60 -0.14 5.92 -5.71
C THR A 60 -0.18 4.39 -5.72
N ILE A 61 -1.18 3.78 -5.09
CA ILE A 61 -1.35 2.31 -5.09
C ILE A 61 -1.61 1.81 -6.52
N CYS A 62 -2.51 2.47 -7.26
CA CYS A 62 -2.80 2.12 -8.65
C CYS A 62 -1.56 2.21 -9.54
N ASP A 63 -0.76 3.27 -9.38
CA ASP A 63 0.48 3.45 -10.14
C ASP A 63 1.48 2.34 -9.82
N ILE A 64 1.70 2.03 -8.55
CA ILE A 64 2.61 0.94 -8.13
C ILE A 64 2.19 -0.41 -8.70
N LEU A 65 0.87 -0.69 -8.76
CA LEU A 65 0.36 -1.96 -9.30
C LEU A 65 0.56 -2.11 -10.81
N ARG A 66 0.86 -1.02 -11.54
CA ARG A 66 1.14 -1.02 -12.98
C ARG A 66 2.62 -1.15 -13.31
N LEU A 67 3.50 -1.01 -12.32
CA LEU A 67 4.93 -1.07 -12.52
C LEU A 67 5.41 -2.48 -12.90
N GLU A 68 6.44 -2.52 -13.73
CA GLU A 68 7.23 -3.72 -14.02
C GLU A 68 8.18 -4.06 -12.84
N ASP A 69 8.66 -5.31 -12.80
CA ASP A 69 9.47 -5.80 -11.68
C ASP A 69 10.79 -5.03 -11.48
N ASN A 70 11.38 -4.51 -12.56
CA ASN A 70 12.54 -3.63 -12.53
C ASN A 70 12.20 -2.26 -11.90
N GLU A 71 11.06 -1.69 -12.23
CA GLU A 71 10.57 -0.42 -11.70
C GLU A 71 10.20 -0.55 -10.22
N VAL A 72 9.47 -1.62 -9.85
CA VAL A 72 9.17 -1.94 -8.45
C VAL A 72 10.45 -2.05 -7.62
N ARG A 73 11.49 -2.67 -8.19
CA ARG A 73 12.80 -2.77 -7.54
C ARG A 73 13.45 -1.40 -7.37
N GLY A 74 13.38 -0.53 -8.38
CA GLY A 74 13.85 0.85 -8.31
C GLY A 74 13.15 1.63 -7.18
N VAL A 75 11.81 1.57 -7.13
CA VAL A 75 11.02 2.19 -6.06
C VAL A 75 11.41 1.64 -4.69
N LYS A 76 11.58 0.32 -4.55
CA LYS A 76 12.02 -0.30 -3.29
C LYS A 76 13.38 0.24 -2.83
N TYR A 77 14.35 0.37 -3.74
CA TYR A 77 15.66 0.93 -3.41
C TYR A 77 15.56 2.39 -2.97
N TRP A 78 14.79 3.21 -3.70
CA TRP A 78 14.58 4.61 -3.37
C TRP A 78 13.90 4.78 -1.99
N VAL A 79 12.80 4.07 -1.75
CA VAL A 79 12.08 4.08 -0.46
C VAL A 79 13.00 3.64 0.68
N SER A 80 13.77 2.56 0.47
CA SER A 80 14.73 2.08 1.47
C SER A 80 15.80 3.13 1.78
N GLY A 81 16.30 3.81 0.74
CA GLY A 81 17.21 4.94 0.85
C GLY A 81 16.63 6.14 1.60
N CYS A 82 15.32 6.37 1.57
CA CYS A 82 14.66 7.41 2.36
C CYS A 82 14.38 6.98 3.82
N ILE A 83 14.10 5.70 4.06
CA ILE A 83 13.74 5.18 5.39
C ILE A 83 14.96 5.00 6.29
N ILE A 84 16.08 4.49 5.76
CA ILE A 84 17.32 4.23 6.51
C ILE A 84 17.83 5.51 7.23
N PRO A 85 18.03 6.65 6.54
CA PRO A 85 18.47 7.88 7.20
C PRO A 85 17.45 8.42 8.21
N ARG A 86 16.14 8.27 7.96
CA ARG A 86 15.10 8.68 8.93
C ARG A 86 15.15 7.87 10.23
N ARG A 87 15.49 6.58 10.18
CA ARG A 87 15.67 5.74 11.37
C ARG A 87 16.94 6.10 12.13
N GLU A 88 18.04 6.35 11.43
CA GLU A 88 19.31 6.76 12.04
C GLU A 88 19.22 8.14 12.71
N GLN A 89 18.54 9.11 12.09
CA GLN A 89 18.31 10.43 12.68
C GLN A 89 17.47 10.36 13.97
N LYS A 90 16.44 9.49 14.01
CA LYS A 90 15.66 9.25 15.24
C LYS A 90 16.48 8.53 16.33
N GLY A 91 17.45 7.68 15.95
CA GLY A 91 18.37 7.03 16.87
C GLY A 91 19.41 7.99 17.48
N LYS A 92 19.97 8.91 16.67
CA LYS A 92 20.93 9.92 17.14
C LYS A 92 20.31 10.96 18.08
N LYS A 93 19.03 11.33 17.86
CA LYS A 93 18.33 12.31 18.72
C LYS A 93 18.11 11.85 20.17
N LYS A 94 18.26 10.55 20.49
CA LYS A 94 18.10 10.01 21.86
C LYS A 94 19.39 9.94 22.68
N ARG A 95 20.57 10.20 22.10
CA ARG A 95 21.86 10.04 22.81
C ARG A 95 22.48 11.34 23.36
N GLY A 96 21.82 12.50 23.18
CA GLY A 96 22.33 13.80 23.62
C GLY A 96 21.53 14.44 24.75
N ARG A 97 21.39 13.79 25.91
CA ARG A 97 21.01 14.48 27.17
C ARG A 97 21.45 13.68 28.40
N ARG A 98 22.75 13.72 28.69
CA ARG A 98 23.28 13.66 30.05
C ARG A 98 24.37 14.71 30.13
N VAL A 99 23.96 15.93 30.47
CA VAL A 99 24.88 16.96 30.96
C VAL A 99 24.95 16.72 32.46
N LYS A 100 26.15 16.39 32.95
CA LYS A 100 26.51 16.45 34.37
C LYS A 100 26.88 17.89 34.69
#